data_AF-A0A8H5J406-F1
#
_entry.id   AF-A0A8H5J406-F1
#
_cell.length_a   1.000
_cell.length_b   1.000
_cell.length_c   1.000
_cell.angle_alpha   90.00
_cell.angle_beta   90.00
_cell.angle_gamma   90.00
#
_symmetry.space_group_name_H-M   'P 1'
#
loop_
_entity.id
_entity.type
_entity.pdbx_description
1 polymer ?
#
loop_
_entity_poly.entity_id
_entity_poly.type
_entity_poly.pdbx_seq_one_letter_code
_entity_poly.pdbx_strand_id
1 'polypeptide(L)'
;MATSQSKDLPSSSYFSAFAANYLQQTGRSTYRVLDLAFDSIQATKPITKDSVVHDNAAGPGIAALVLVDRLAPDELPQIVVTDNVPPMVQAAKDSFTSLSQIEARVLDSQNLEGVPEKHFTHSILNFSVYTLADPVGGVKEIYRTLQPDGLAVISCWKRFGVGELIHAAQAIVRPDLAPLKMPHPEFFKPGVLEKTAIEAGFDSSNFKLVEDSIVVSGPELEDGLKKFMLGDLMRPARAGYTDEEERKWPEAVDEALKKEVESHGGIKFDSWVLLAQK
;
A
#
# COMPACT_ATOMS: atom_id res chain seq x y z
N MET A 1 16.92 -16.66 -6.64
CA MET A 1 15.57 -16.17 -6.31
C MET A 1 15.43 -14.80 -6.93
N ALA A 2 14.48 -14.59 -7.83
CA ALA A 2 14.17 -13.23 -8.30
C ALA A 2 13.69 -12.43 -7.08
N THR A 3 14.13 -11.18 -6.94
CA THR A 3 13.66 -10.30 -5.86
C THR A 3 12.22 -9.93 -6.16
N SER A 4 11.28 -10.34 -5.33
CA SER A 4 9.85 -10.04 -5.51
C SER A 4 9.53 -8.56 -5.32
N GLN A 5 10.33 -7.86 -4.53
CA GLN A 5 10.21 -6.41 -4.37
C GLN A 5 11.05 -5.69 -5.41
N SER A 6 10.58 -4.54 -5.87
CA SER A 6 11.38 -3.62 -6.66
C SER A 6 12.69 -3.32 -5.94
N LYS A 7 13.79 -3.31 -6.70
CA LYS A 7 15.14 -3.00 -6.18
C LYS A 7 15.27 -1.60 -5.58
N ASP A 8 14.31 -0.72 -5.87
CA ASP A 8 14.28 0.66 -5.38
C ASP A 8 13.59 0.76 -3.99
N LEU A 9 13.09 -0.34 -3.42
CA LEU A 9 12.61 -0.40 -2.03
C LEU A 9 13.77 -0.54 -1.02
N PRO A 10 13.62 0.00 0.22
CA PRO A 10 14.53 -0.29 1.33
C PRO A 10 14.63 -1.80 1.64
N SER A 11 15.71 -2.24 2.30
CA SER A 11 15.91 -3.67 2.63
C SER A 11 14.92 -4.22 3.66
N SER A 12 14.69 -5.54 3.62
CA SER A 12 13.76 -6.29 4.49
C SER A 12 13.99 -6.07 6.00
N SER A 13 15.23 -5.81 6.42
CA SER A 13 15.59 -5.52 7.83
C SER A 13 14.93 -4.27 8.40
N TYR A 14 14.63 -3.26 7.56
CA TYR A 14 13.95 -2.04 8.01
C TYR A 14 12.46 -2.26 8.28
N PHE A 15 11.88 -3.34 7.75
CA PHE A 15 10.47 -3.62 7.89
C PHE A 15 10.09 -4.22 9.25
N SER A 16 11.03 -4.75 10.05
CA SER A 16 10.72 -5.37 11.35
C SER A 16 10.17 -4.37 12.37
N ALA A 17 10.80 -3.20 12.52
CA ALA A 17 10.32 -2.13 13.42
C ALA A 17 9.12 -1.37 12.82
N PHE A 18 9.06 -1.31 11.49
CA PHE A 18 7.98 -0.68 10.75
C PHE A 18 6.67 -1.48 10.82
N ALA A 19 6.73 -2.82 10.78
CA ALA A 19 5.55 -3.69 10.77
C ALA A 19 4.63 -3.46 11.98
N ALA A 20 5.19 -3.45 13.19
CA ALA A 20 4.41 -3.26 14.42
C ALA A 20 3.79 -1.86 14.56
N ASN A 21 4.35 -0.85 13.89
CA ASN A 21 3.91 0.55 13.96
C ASN A 21 3.37 1.08 12.64
N TYR A 22 3.16 0.21 11.64
CA TYR A 22 2.90 0.60 10.25
C TYR A 22 1.70 1.53 10.15
N LEU A 23 0.60 1.17 10.81
CA LEU A 23 -0.66 1.93 10.76
C LEU A 23 -0.46 3.36 11.29
N GLN A 24 0.33 3.52 12.37
CA GLN A 24 0.68 4.82 12.91
C GLN A 24 1.67 5.56 12.01
N GLN A 25 2.78 4.93 11.61
CA GLN A 25 3.84 5.56 10.82
C GLN A 25 3.40 5.96 9.41
N THR A 26 2.41 5.28 8.85
CA THR A 26 1.79 5.67 7.57
C THR A 26 0.64 6.66 7.74
N GLY A 27 0.39 7.15 8.96
CA GLY A 27 -0.68 8.10 9.25
C GLY A 27 -2.07 7.58 8.86
N ARG A 28 -2.26 6.26 8.93
CA ARG A 28 -3.45 5.53 8.45
C ARG A 28 -3.81 5.79 6.99
N SER A 29 -2.90 6.31 6.17
CA SER A 29 -3.20 6.78 4.82
C SER A 29 -3.73 5.65 3.92
N THR A 30 -3.07 4.49 3.94
CA THR A 30 -3.49 3.31 3.14
C THR A 30 -4.78 2.67 3.65
N TYR A 31 -5.05 2.74 4.96
CA TYR A 31 -6.32 2.33 5.55
C TYR A 31 -7.46 3.25 5.07
N ARG A 32 -7.27 4.58 5.18
CA ARG A 32 -8.30 5.58 4.87
C ARG A 32 -8.76 5.53 3.43
N VAL A 33 -7.83 5.38 2.48
CA VAL A 33 -8.21 5.29 1.07
C VAL A 33 -9.07 4.05 0.82
N LEU A 34 -8.69 2.89 1.38
CA LEU A 34 -9.47 1.68 1.19
C LEU A 34 -10.84 1.76 1.89
N ASP A 35 -10.89 2.37 3.08
CA ASP A 35 -12.12 2.63 3.83
C ASP A 35 -13.09 3.53 3.03
N LEU A 36 -12.59 4.60 2.40
CA LEU A 36 -13.39 5.46 1.51
C LEU A 36 -13.90 4.68 0.29
N ALA A 37 -13.08 3.81 -0.29
CA ALA A 37 -13.47 2.99 -1.43
C ALA A 37 -14.43 1.83 -1.08
N PHE A 38 -14.61 1.50 0.20
CA PHE A 38 -15.35 0.31 0.65
C PHE A 38 -16.77 0.22 0.10
N ASP A 39 -17.53 1.33 0.09
CA ASP A 39 -18.91 1.30 -0.42
C ASP A 39 -18.94 1.07 -1.93
N SER A 40 -17.94 1.57 -2.66
CA SER A 40 -17.78 1.27 -4.08
C SER A 40 -17.36 -0.18 -4.33
N ILE A 41 -16.59 -0.78 -3.43
CA ILE A 41 -16.25 -2.21 -3.46
C ILE A 41 -17.54 -3.02 -3.27
N GLN A 42 -18.30 -2.77 -2.20
CA GLN A 42 -19.56 -3.45 -1.90
C GLN A 42 -20.59 -3.31 -3.03
N ALA A 43 -20.69 -2.13 -3.65
CA ALA A 43 -21.60 -1.88 -4.76
C ALA A 43 -21.20 -2.60 -6.06
N THR A 44 -19.89 -2.87 -6.25
CA THR A 44 -19.38 -3.60 -7.42
C THR A 44 -19.52 -5.10 -7.24
N LYS A 45 -19.05 -5.61 -6.10
CA LYS A 45 -19.21 -7.00 -5.69
C LYS A 45 -19.30 -7.04 -4.16
N PRO A 46 -20.46 -7.45 -3.60
CA PRO A 46 -20.61 -7.50 -2.16
C PRO A 46 -19.63 -8.47 -1.50
N ILE A 47 -18.97 -8.01 -0.43
CA ILE A 47 -18.21 -8.88 0.47
C ILE A 47 -19.19 -9.34 1.55
N THR A 48 -19.48 -10.63 1.55
CA THR A 48 -20.40 -11.31 2.49
C THR A 48 -19.65 -12.37 3.29
N LYS A 49 -20.24 -12.93 4.34
CA LYS A 49 -19.64 -14.04 5.10
C LYS A 49 -19.21 -15.26 4.28
N ASP A 50 -19.83 -15.48 3.12
CA ASP A 50 -19.53 -16.59 2.21
C ASP A 50 -18.37 -16.25 1.25
N SER A 51 -17.87 -15.02 1.29
CA SER A 51 -16.73 -14.58 0.51
C SER A 51 -15.43 -15.21 1.04
N VAL A 52 -14.48 -15.39 0.12
CA VAL A 52 -13.08 -15.67 0.44
C VAL A 52 -12.27 -14.50 -0.10
N VAL A 53 -11.70 -13.70 0.80
CA VAL A 53 -10.98 -12.47 0.48
C VAL A 53 -9.48 -12.69 0.65
N HIS A 54 -8.71 -12.23 -0.33
CA HIS A 54 -7.26 -12.19 -0.26
C HIS A 54 -6.78 -10.75 0.01
N ASP A 55 -6.15 -10.51 1.16
CA ASP A 55 -5.36 -9.31 1.42
C ASP A 55 -3.94 -9.60 0.93
N ASN A 56 -3.58 -9.06 -0.24
CA ASN A 56 -2.39 -9.42 -1.02
C ASN A 56 -1.30 -8.35 -0.87
N ALA A 57 -0.05 -8.76 -0.60
CA ALA A 57 1.02 -7.84 -0.18
C ALA A 57 0.53 -6.91 0.93
N ALA A 58 -0.05 -7.53 1.95
CA ALA A 58 -0.93 -6.92 2.93
C ALA A 58 -0.23 -6.01 3.95
N GLY A 59 1.11 -6.07 4.02
CA GLY A 59 1.85 -5.58 5.17
C GLY A 59 1.31 -6.24 6.46
N PRO A 60 0.96 -5.46 7.49
CA PRO A 60 0.38 -6.01 8.72
C PRO A 60 -1.11 -6.39 8.60
N GLY A 61 -1.69 -6.46 7.39
CA GLY A 61 -3.10 -6.79 7.17
C GLY A 61 -4.02 -5.58 7.16
N ILE A 62 -3.66 -4.52 6.43
CA ILE A 62 -4.44 -3.27 6.42
C ILE A 62 -5.80 -3.46 5.77
N ALA A 63 -5.92 -4.22 4.68
CA ALA A 63 -7.22 -4.45 4.07
C ALA A 63 -8.10 -5.33 4.96
N ALA A 64 -7.51 -6.37 5.57
CA ALA A 64 -8.19 -7.19 6.58
C ALA A 64 -8.73 -6.33 7.73
N LEU A 65 -7.93 -5.37 8.24
CA LEU A 65 -8.36 -4.45 9.29
C LEU A 65 -9.57 -3.59 8.87
N VAL A 66 -9.58 -3.06 7.64
CA VAL A 66 -10.75 -2.32 7.11
C VAL A 66 -11.99 -3.20 7.10
N LEU A 67 -11.88 -4.47 6.68
CA LEU A 67 -13.02 -5.39 6.67
C LEU A 67 -13.53 -5.69 8.09
N VAL A 68 -12.62 -5.90 9.05
CA VAL A 68 -12.97 -6.12 10.46
C VAL A 68 -13.68 -4.90 11.06
N ASP A 69 -13.25 -3.69 10.73
CA ASP A 69 -13.86 -2.46 11.24
C ASP A 69 -15.21 -2.16 10.59
N ARG A 70 -15.41 -2.54 9.31
CA ARG A 70 -16.59 -2.19 8.51
C ARG A 70 -17.69 -3.23 8.53
N LEU A 71 -17.37 -4.50 8.74
CA LEU A 71 -18.33 -5.60 8.74
C LEU A 71 -18.73 -5.96 10.17
N ALA A 72 -19.98 -6.39 10.33
CA ALA A 72 -20.40 -6.99 11.59
C ALA A 72 -19.61 -8.30 11.83
N PRO A 73 -19.29 -8.67 13.08
CA PRO A 73 -18.49 -9.87 13.36
C PRO A 73 -19.04 -11.18 12.78
N ASP A 74 -20.36 -11.30 12.67
CA ASP A 74 -21.08 -12.45 12.08
C ASP A 74 -21.16 -12.42 10.55
N GLU A 75 -20.78 -11.30 9.93
CA GLU A 75 -20.69 -11.09 8.48
C GLU A 75 -19.23 -11.14 7.97
N LEU A 76 -18.26 -11.36 8.86
CA LEU A 76 -16.84 -11.39 8.49
C LEU A 76 -16.53 -12.62 7.60
N PRO A 77 -16.00 -12.42 6.38
CA PRO A 77 -15.64 -13.51 5.49
C PRO A 77 -14.39 -14.27 5.95
N GLN A 78 -14.07 -15.36 5.25
CA GLN A 78 -12.72 -15.92 5.31
C GLN A 78 -11.74 -14.92 4.66
N ILE A 79 -10.68 -14.56 5.38
CA ILE A 79 -9.65 -13.63 4.91
C ILE A 79 -8.29 -14.33 4.95
N VAL A 80 -7.64 -14.41 3.79
CA VAL A 80 -6.26 -14.87 3.67
C VAL A 80 -5.37 -13.65 3.53
N VAL A 81 -4.53 -13.40 4.52
CA VAL A 81 -3.54 -12.31 4.54
C VAL A 81 -2.20 -12.86 4.09
N THR A 82 -1.65 -12.31 3.01
CA THR A 82 -0.33 -12.70 2.51
C THR A 82 0.61 -11.52 2.35
N ASP A 83 1.87 -11.75 2.72
CA ASP A 83 2.97 -10.83 2.47
C ASP A 83 4.27 -11.62 2.33
N ASN A 84 5.24 -11.13 1.55
CA ASN A 84 6.52 -11.79 1.37
C ASN A 84 7.54 -11.44 2.46
N VAL A 85 7.25 -10.45 3.32
CA VAL A 85 8.08 -10.00 4.43
C VAL A 85 7.62 -10.68 5.73
N PRO A 86 8.38 -11.62 6.31
CA PRO A 86 7.93 -12.37 7.50
C PRO A 86 7.54 -11.51 8.70
N PRO A 87 8.24 -10.40 9.03
CA PRO A 87 7.78 -9.48 10.08
C PRO A 87 6.40 -8.86 9.84
N MET A 88 6.02 -8.59 8.59
CA MET A 88 4.68 -8.07 8.25
C MET A 88 3.60 -9.11 8.54
N VAL A 89 3.84 -10.36 8.12
CA VAL A 89 2.96 -11.49 8.41
C VAL A 89 2.86 -11.73 9.92
N GLN A 90 3.96 -11.62 10.66
CA GLN A 90 3.92 -11.77 12.12
C GLN A 90 3.07 -10.68 12.77
N ALA A 91 3.22 -9.41 12.36
CA ALA A 91 2.38 -8.32 12.86
C ALA A 91 0.88 -8.54 12.54
N ALA A 92 0.56 -9.09 11.37
CA ALA A 92 -0.81 -9.48 11.03
C ALA A 92 -1.34 -10.60 11.96
N LYS A 93 -0.54 -11.65 12.21
CA LYS A 93 -0.92 -12.74 13.13
C LYS A 93 -1.20 -12.22 14.54
N ASP A 94 -0.34 -11.32 15.03
CA ASP A 94 -0.48 -10.73 16.36
C ASP A 94 -1.75 -9.86 16.44
N SER A 95 -2.11 -9.17 15.36
CA SER A 95 -3.28 -8.29 15.28
C SER A 95 -4.62 -9.04 15.22
N PHE A 96 -4.64 -10.23 14.63
CA PHE A 96 -5.88 -10.98 14.36
C PHE A 96 -6.00 -12.30 15.14
N THR A 97 -5.23 -12.48 16.21
CA THR A 97 -5.16 -13.75 16.95
C THR A 97 -6.52 -14.28 17.47
N SER A 98 -7.50 -13.41 17.72
CA SER A 98 -8.84 -13.78 18.18
C SER A 98 -9.85 -14.06 17.05
N LEU A 99 -9.46 -13.87 15.78
CA LEU A 99 -10.34 -13.98 14.63
C LEU A 99 -10.01 -15.22 13.80
N SER A 100 -10.73 -16.31 14.06
CA SER A 100 -10.51 -17.60 13.39
C SER A 100 -10.72 -17.59 11.86
N GLN A 101 -11.41 -16.57 11.35
CA GLN A 101 -11.68 -16.36 9.93
C GLN A 101 -10.48 -15.78 9.18
N ILE A 102 -9.45 -15.30 9.90
CA ILE A 102 -8.29 -14.64 9.31
C ILE A 102 -7.07 -15.53 9.46
N GLU A 103 -6.52 -15.97 8.33
CA GLU A 103 -5.24 -16.69 8.26
C GLU A 103 -4.18 -15.77 7.67
N ALA A 104 -3.04 -15.62 8.35
CA ALA A 104 -1.89 -14.88 7.84
C ALA A 104 -0.70 -15.80 7.56
N ARG A 105 -0.12 -15.72 6.36
CA ARG A 105 1.04 -16.54 5.95
C ARG A 105 2.00 -15.82 5.01
N VAL A 106 3.25 -16.28 5.03
CA VAL A 106 4.28 -15.76 4.11
C VAL A 106 4.03 -16.34 2.73
N LEU A 107 3.75 -15.48 1.75
CA LEU A 107 3.55 -15.84 0.35
C LEU A 107 3.82 -14.63 -0.55
N ASP A 108 4.40 -14.87 -1.72
CA ASP A 108 4.76 -13.82 -2.68
C ASP A 108 3.60 -13.54 -3.63
N SER A 109 3.20 -12.27 -3.74
CA SER A 109 2.14 -11.81 -4.66
C SER A 109 2.41 -12.11 -6.14
N GLN A 110 3.67 -12.28 -6.53
CA GLN A 110 4.05 -12.68 -7.91
C GLN A 110 4.19 -14.19 -8.09
N ASN A 111 4.11 -14.95 -7.00
CA ASN A 111 4.14 -16.39 -7.03
C ASN A 111 3.22 -16.95 -5.94
N LEU A 112 1.92 -16.96 -6.22
CA LEU A 112 0.90 -17.52 -5.33
C LEU A 112 0.84 -19.05 -5.45
N GLU A 113 2.01 -19.69 -5.45
CA GLU A 113 2.13 -21.14 -5.51
C GLU A 113 1.38 -21.79 -4.33
N GLY A 114 0.67 -22.88 -4.60
CA GLY A 114 -0.19 -23.53 -3.63
C GLY A 114 -1.57 -22.87 -3.45
N VAL A 115 -1.84 -21.72 -4.08
CA VAL A 115 -3.20 -21.17 -4.20
C VAL A 115 -3.84 -21.70 -5.49
N PRO A 116 -4.98 -22.43 -5.41
CA PRO A 116 -5.69 -22.91 -6.59
C PRO A 116 -6.15 -21.77 -7.51
N GLU A 117 -6.32 -22.07 -8.79
CA GLU A 117 -7.06 -21.16 -9.68
C GLU A 117 -8.50 -21.01 -9.18
N LYS A 118 -9.11 -19.84 -9.42
CA LYS A 118 -10.52 -19.59 -9.11
C LYS A 118 -10.87 -19.86 -7.63
N HIS A 119 -9.97 -19.47 -6.73
CA HIS A 119 -10.13 -19.66 -5.30
C HIS A 119 -10.80 -18.45 -4.63
N PHE A 120 -10.30 -17.24 -4.89
CA PHE A 120 -10.73 -16.04 -4.20
C PHE A 120 -11.95 -15.39 -4.87
N THR A 121 -12.87 -14.89 -4.04
CA THR A 121 -13.97 -14.03 -4.51
C THR A 121 -13.51 -12.58 -4.70
N HIS A 122 -12.56 -12.15 -3.86
CA HIS A 122 -11.98 -10.81 -3.85
C HIS A 122 -10.48 -10.90 -3.61
N SER A 123 -9.71 -10.04 -4.27
CA SER A 123 -8.28 -9.91 -4.03
C SER A 123 -7.90 -8.44 -3.98
N ILE A 124 -7.42 -7.98 -2.82
CA ILE A 124 -7.13 -6.59 -2.53
C ILE A 124 -5.61 -6.42 -2.52
N LEU A 125 -5.07 -5.62 -3.46
CA LEU A 125 -3.66 -5.25 -3.54
C LEU A 125 -3.52 -3.78 -3.14
N ASN A 126 -3.45 -3.52 -1.84
CA ASN A 126 -3.54 -2.17 -1.28
C ASN A 126 -2.18 -1.46 -1.28
N PHE A 127 -1.95 -0.54 -2.24
CA PHE A 127 -0.73 0.27 -2.39
C PHE A 127 0.57 -0.53 -2.59
N SER A 128 0.48 -1.75 -3.10
CA SER A 128 1.65 -2.59 -3.35
C SER A 128 1.96 -2.80 -4.84
N VAL A 129 1.04 -2.47 -5.77
CA VAL A 129 1.23 -2.74 -7.21
C VAL A 129 2.51 -2.12 -7.79
N TYR A 130 2.82 -0.87 -7.41
CA TYR A 130 4.00 -0.15 -7.87
C TYR A 130 5.30 -0.57 -7.14
N THR A 131 5.19 -1.40 -6.10
CA THR A 131 6.35 -1.87 -5.31
C THR A 131 6.78 -3.28 -5.69
N LEU A 132 5.97 -4.03 -6.44
CA LEU A 132 6.31 -5.32 -7.02
C LEU A 132 7.44 -5.18 -8.05
N ALA A 133 8.31 -6.19 -8.16
CA ALA A 133 9.35 -6.21 -9.18
C ALA A 133 8.81 -6.42 -10.61
N ASP A 134 7.75 -7.22 -10.74
CA ASP A 134 6.95 -7.43 -11.94
C ASP A 134 5.46 -7.17 -11.60
N PRO A 135 5.01 -5.90 -11.70
CA PRO A 135 3.62 -5.54 -11.42
C PRO A 135 2.62 -6.31 -12.27
N VAL A 136 2.91 -6.55 -13.56
CA VAL A 136 2.02 -7.30 -14.45
C VAL A 136 1.94 -8.77 -14.01
N GLY A 137 3.09 -9.38 -13.68
CA GLY A 137 3.14 -10.74 -13.14
C GLY A 137 2.33 -10.91 -11.85
N GLY A 138 2.43 -9.96 -10.91
CA GLY A 138 1.62 -9.97 -9.69
C GLY A 138 0.13 -9.84 -9.95
N VAL A 139 -0.29 -8.94 -10.86
CA VAL A 139 -1.71 -8.79 -11.21
C VAL A 139 -2.23 -10.00 -12.02
N LYS A 140 -1.37 -10.69 -12.78
CA LYS A 140 -1.72 -11.97 -13.43
C LYS A 140 -2.02 -13.07 -12.41
N GLU A 141 -1.26 -13.15 -11.33
CA GLU A 141 -1.54 -14.10 -10.24
C GLU A 141 -2.85 -13.78 -9.53
N ILE A 142 -3.17 -12.49 -9.34
CA ILE A 142 -4.51 -12.08 -8.88
C ILE A 142 -5.59 -12.57 -9.86
N TYR A 143 -5.43 -12.30 -11.16
CA TYR A 143 -6.39 -12.75 -12.17
C TYR A 143 -6.56 -14.27 -12.15
N ARG A 144 -5.47 -15.05 -12.10
CA ARG A 144 -5.51 -16.52 -12.06
C ARG A 144 -6.26 -17.06 -10.84
N THR A 145 -5.97 -16.52 -9.66
CA THR A 145 -6.53 -16.99 -8.39
C THR A 145 -7.94 -16.49 -8.12
N LEU A 146 -8.42 -15.43 -8.79
CA LEU A 146 -9.80 -14.99 -8.71
C LEU A 146 -10.77 -15.96 -9.41
N GLN A 147 -11.91 -16.21 -8.77
CA GLN A 147 -13.07 -16.87 -9.35
C GLN A 147 -13.56 -16.11 -10.60
N PRO A 148 -14.29 -16.77 -11.52
CA PRO A 148 -15.11 -16.05 -12.48
C PRO A 148 -16.04 -15.09 -11.72
N ASP A 149 -16.25 -13.88 -12.23
CA ASP A 149 -16.98 -12.81 -11.56
C ASP A 149 -16.29 -12.27 -10.29
N GLY A 150 -15.07 -12.71 -9.97
CA GLY A 150 -14.29 -12.25 -8.83
C GLY A 150 -13.81 -10.80 -9.00
N LEU A 151 -13.60 -10.08 -7.89
CA LEU A 151 -13.20 -8.67 -7.91
C LEU A 151 -11.75 -8.47 -7.47
N ALA A 152 -10.92 -7.88 -8.33
CA ALA A 152 -9.65 -7.28 -7.93
C ALA A 152 -9.87 -5.84 -7.46
N VAL A 153 -9.31 -5.50 -6.30
CA VAL A 153 -9.25 -4.14 -5.78
C VAL A 153 -7.78 -3.73 -5.73
N ILE A 154 -7.35 -2.86 -6.63
CA ILE A 154 -5.94 -2.49 -6.74
C ILE A 154 -5.82 -0.99 -6.50
N SER A 155 -5.08 -0.59 -5.47
CA SER A 155 -4.90 0.83 -5.15
C SER A 155 -3.48 1.31 -5.41
N CYS A 156 -3.37 2.58 -5.80
CA CYS A 156 -2.10 3.26 -6.04
C CYS A 156 -2.23 4.76 -5.76
N TRP A 157 -1.10 5.42 -5.47
CA TRP A 157 -1.08 6.87 -5.28
C TRP A 157 -1.14 7.61 -6.62
N LYS A 158 -2.10 8.52 -6.76
CA LYS A 158 -2.08 9.60 -7.76
C LYS A 158 -1.14 10.71 -7.35
N ARG A 159 -1.16 11.05 -6.07
CA ARG A 159 -0.22 11.94 -5.41
C ARG A 159 0.25 11.27 -4.13
N PHE A 160 1.53 10.90 -4.08
CA PHE A 160 2.16 10.39 -2.87
C PHE A 160 2.80 11.56 -2.09
N GLY A 161 2.01 12.24 -1.25
CA GLY A 161 2.43 13.48 -0.58
C GLY A 161 3.74 13.36 0.22
N VAL A 162 3.95 12.23 0.90
CA VAL A 162 5.21 11.96 1.62
C VAL A 162 6.41 11.88 0.67
N GLY A 163 6.26 11.28 -0.50
CA GLY A 163 7.32 11.22 -1.50
C GLY A 163 7.73 12.61 -1.99
N GLU A 164 6.75 13.48 -2.25
CA GLU A 164 7.01 14.88 -2.64
C GLU A 164 7.72 15.66 -1.52
N LEU A 165 7.33 15.47 -0.26
CA LEU A 165 7.97 16.11 0.89
C LEU A 165 9.42 15.62 1.10
N ILE A 166 9.67 14.32 0.92
CA ILE A 166 11.03 13.77 0.94
C ILE A 166 11.87 14.42 -0.15
N HIS A 167 11.37 14.53 -1.38
CA HIS A 167 12.09 15.17 -2.48
C HIS A 167 12.32 16.66 -2.22
N ALA A 168 11.36 17.37 -1.62
CA ALA A 168 11.51 18.77 -1.23
C ALA A 168 12.60 18.94 -0.16
N ALA A 169 12.62 18.08 0.87
CA ALA A 169 13.66 18.08 1.89
C ALA A 169 15.04 17.74 1.30
N GLN A 170 15.13 16.80 0.36
CA GLN A 170 16.37 16.49 -0.35
C GLN A 170 16.89 17.70 -1.13
N ALA A 171 16.01 18.45 -1.79
CA ALA A 171 16.37 19.66 -2.53
C ALA A 171 16.84 20.82 -1.63
N ILE A 172 16.41 20.86 -0.36
CA ILE A 172 16.90 21.84 0.63
C ILE A 172 18.34 21.50 1.07
N VAL A 173 18.62 20.22 1.35
CA VAL A 173 19.93 19.80 1.89
C VAL A 173 20.99 19.62 0.80
N ARG A 174 20.64 18.91 -0.28
CA ARG A 174 21.54 18.55 -1.40
C ARG A 174 20.81 18.61 -2.75
N PRO A 175 20.56 19.81 -3.29
CA PRO A 175 19.89 19.97 -4.60
C PRO A 175 20.72 19.40 -5.78
N ASP A 176 22.00 19.13 -5.57
CA ASP A 176 22.92 18.57 -6.57
C ASP A 176 22.87 17.05 -6.67
N LEU A 177 22.30 16.34 -5.68
CA LEU A 177 22.15 14.90 -5.72
C LEU A 177 20.84 14.48 -6.38
N ALA A 178 20.85 13.32 -7.03
CA ALA A 178 19.64 12.73 -7.58
C ALA A 178 18.66 12.38 -6.44
N PRO A 179 17.36 12.69 -6.59
CA PRO A 179 16.37 12.40 -5.55
C PRO A 179 16.18 10.89 -5.39
N LEU A 180 15.58 10.50 -4.25
CA LEU A 180 15.21 9.12 -3.97
C LEU A 180 14.34 8.58 -5.11
N LYS A 181 14.74 7.46 -5.70
CA LYS A 181 13.95 6.80 -6.74
C LYS A 181 12.74 6.12 -6.12
N MET A 182 11.56 6.42 -6.66
CA MET A 182 10.35 5.68 -6.35
C MET A 182 10.26 4.44 -7.24
N PRO A 183 9.87 3.28 -6.70
CA PRO A 183 9.52 2.10 -7.49
C PRO A 183 8.43 2.43 -8.51
N HIS A 184 8.63 2.03 -9.77
CA HIS A 184 7.66 2.16 -10.86
C HIS A 184 6.88 3.50 -10.86
N PRO A 185 7.57 4.66 -10.95
CA PRO A 185 6.96 5.98 -10.79
C PRO A 185 5.94 6.31 -11.89
N GLU A 186 5.93 5.54 -13.00
CA GLU A 186 4.89 5.58 -14.01
C GLU A 186 3.50 5.29 -13.43
N PHE A 187 3.38 4.50 -12.36
CA PHE A 187 2.08 4.23 -11.73
C PHE A 187 1.42 5.47 -11.18
N PHE A 188 2.17 6.55 -10.90
CA PHE A 188 1.65 7.86 -10.48
C PHE A 188 1.10 8.68 -11.64
N LYS A 189 0.82 8.06 -12.80
CA LYS A 189 0.19 8.68 -13.96
C LYS A 189 -1.15 8.00 -14.28
N PRO A 190 -2.15 8.76 -14.73
CA PRO A 190 -3.44 8.19 -15.10
C PRO A 190 -3.31 7.12 -16.19
N GLY A 191 -4.10 6.05 -16.11
CA GLY A 191 -4.17 4.99 -17.11
C GLY A 191 -3.13 3.87 -16.94
N VAL A 192 -2.08 4.04 -16.13
CA VAL A 192 -1.07 2.99 -15.94
C VAL A 192 -1.62 1.80 -15.16
N LEU A 193 -2.40 2.07 -14.11
CA LEU A 193 -3.00 1.02 -13.29
C LEU A 193 -3.98 0.15 -14.11
N GLU A 194 -4.82 0.79 -14.90
CA GLU A 194 -5.76 0.13 -15.81
C GLU A 194 -5.03 -0.66 -16.90
N LYS A 195 -3.97 -0.08 -17.49
CA LYS A 195 -3.14 -0.76 -18.48
C LYS A 195 -2.49 -2.03 -17.92
N THR A 196 -1.96 -1.97 -16.69
CA THR A 196 -1.41 -3.15 -16.01
C THR A 196 -2.46 -4.23 -15.80
N ALA A 197 -3.68 -3.87 -15.40
CA ALA A 197 -4.78 -4.82 -15.26
C ALA A 197 -5.21 -5.45 -16.60
N ILE A 198 -5.24 -4.67 -17.68
CA ILE A 198 -5.52 -5.16 -19.04
C ILE A 198 -4.43 -6.15 -19.49
N GLU A 199 -3.16 -5.82 -19.31
CA GLU A 199 -2.04 -6.71 -19.64
C GLU A 199 -2.01 -7.99 -18.80
N ALA A 200 -2.64 -7.96 -17.62
CA ALA A 200 -2.84 -9.12 -16.76
C ALA A 200 -4.04 -10.01 -17.14
N GLY A 201 -4.90 -9.55 -18.05
CA GLY A 201 -6.00 -10.31 -18.61
C GLY A 201 -7.40 -9.86 -18.20
N PHE A 202 -7.54 -8.77 -17.44
CA PHE A 202 -8.86 -8.23 -17.13
C PHE A 202 -9.47 -7.46 -18.32
N ASP A 203 -10.79 -7.51 -18.46
CA ASP A 203 -11.52 -6.72 -19.44
C ASP A 203 -11.81 -5.31 -18.90
N SER A 204 -11.33 -4.30 -19.62
CA SER A 204 -11.57 -2.89 -19.30
C SER A 204 -13.04 -2.47 -19.28
N SER A 205 -13.95 -3.21 -19.95
CA SER A 205 -15.39 -2.92 -19.85
C SER A 205 -15.96 -3.13 -18.44
N ASN A 206 -15.23 -3.88 -17.60
CA ASN A 206 -15.62 -4.21 -16.24
C ASN A 206 -14.83 -3.41 -15.19
N PHE A 207 -14.21 -2.30 -15.62
CA PHE A 207 -13.45 -1.42 -14.72
C PHE A 207 -14.34 -0.34 -14.12
N LYS A 208 -14.11 -0.09 -12.84
CA LYS A 208 -14.55 1.12 -12.15
C LYS A 208 -13.35 1.71 -11.41
N LEU A 209 -12.96 2.91 -11.80
CA LEU A 209 -11.91 3.67 -11.13
C LEU A 209 -12.53 4.59 -10.09
N VAL A 210 -12.10 4.45 -8.84
CA VAL A 210 -12.46 5.36 -7.74
C VAL A 210 -11.26 6.27 -7.50
N GLU A 211 -11.53 7.58 -7.42
CA GLU A 211 -10.52 8.59 -7.10
C GLU A 211 -10.90 9.28 -5.80
N ASP A 212 -9.96 9.32 -4.86
CA ASP A 212 -10.15 9.93 -3.54
C ASP A 212 -8.97 10.83 -3.17
N SER A 213 -9.26 11.78 -2.30
CA SER A 213 -8.28 12.65 -1.66
C SER A 213 -8.40 12.54 -0.15
N ILE A 214 -7.28 12.33 0.54
CA ILE A 214 -7.22 12.38 2.00
C ILE A 214 -6.20 13.42 2.45
N VAL A 215 -6.41 14.00 3.62
CA VAL A 215 -5.43 14.85 4.30
C VAL A 215 -5.13 14.22 5.65
N VAL A 216 -3.85 13.96 5.91
CA VAL A 216 -3.38 13.47 7.21
C VAL A 216 -2.82 14.65 8.00
N SER A 217 -3.34 14.89 9.20
CA SER A 217 -3.02 16.04 10.04
C SER A 217 -2.94 15.67 11.53
N GLY A 218 -2.53 16.62 12.38
CA GLY A 218 -2.52 16.43 13.83
C GLY A 218 -1.57 15.30 14.28
N PRO A 219 -1.94 14.51 15.32
CA PRO A 219 -1.05 13.48 15.87
C PRO A 219 -0.60 12.42 14.86
N GLU A 220 -1.41 12.06 13.86
CA GLU A 220 -0.98 11.05 12.87
C GLU A 220 0.03 11.60 11.85
N LEU A 221 0.04 12.91 11.65
CA LEU A 221 1.10 13.58 10.91
C LEU A 221 2.35 13.65 11.79
N GLU A 222 2.24 14.22 13.00
CA GLU A 222 3.40 14.50 13.87
C GLU A 222 4.05 13.23 14.43
N ASP A 223 3.25 12.29 14.94
CA ASP A 223 3.72 11.03 15.53
C ASP A 223 3.77 9.87 14.52
N GLY A 224 3.28 10.08 13.30
CA GLY A 224 3.24 9.08 12.25
C GLY A 224 4.11 9.46 11.06
N LEU A 225 3.53 10.18 10.08
CA LEU A 225 4.17 10.48 8.80
C LEU A 225 5.50 11.24 8.93
N LYS A 226 5.60 12.15 9.90
CA LYS A 226 6.85 12.85 10.18
C LYS A 226 7.94 11.90 10.68
N LYS A 227 7.60 10.99 11.61
CA LYS A 227 8.53 9.94 12.06
C LYS A 227 8.92 8.99 10.94
N PHE A 228 8.01 8.70 10.02
CA PHE A 228 8.33 7.92 8.82
C PHE A 228 9.39 8.62 7.95
N MET A 229 9.23 9.92 7.65
CA MET A 229 10.21 10.69 6.86
C MET A 229 11.57 10.82 7.56
N LEU A 230 11.58 10.93 8.88
CA LEU A 230 12.81 11.03 9.70
C LEU A 230 13.45 9.66 9.96
N GLY A 231 12.69 8.57 9.86
CA GLY A 231 13.08 7.24 10.30
C GLY A 231 14.11 6.54 9.42
N ASP A 232 14.55 5.37 9.90
CA ASP A 232 15.55 4.53 9.24
C ASP A 232 15.07 3.95 7.91
N LEU A 233 13.75 3.71 7.75
CA LEU A 233 13.18 3.23 6.49
C LEU A 233 13.45 4.22 5.34
N MET A 234 13.50 5.52 5.65
CA MET A 234 13.81 6.59 4.70
C MET A 234 15.29 6.98 4.70
N ARG A 235 16.19 6.21 5.34
CA ARG A 235 17.65 6.42 5.23
C ARG A 235 18.15 6.49 3.79
N PRO A 236 17.62 5.72 2.82
CA PRO A 236 18.03 5.88 1.41
C PRO A 236 17.82 7.29 0.84
N ALA A 237 16.90 8.10 1.37
CA ALA A 237 16.72 9.50 0.97
C ALA A 237 17.94 10.37 1.31
N ARG A 238 18.79 9.91 2.23
CA ARG A 238 19.98 10.62 2.70
C ARG A 238 21.27 9.94 2.24
N ALA A 239 21.17 9.02 1.29
CA ALA A 239 22.34 8.35 0.74
C ALA A 239 23.30 9.35 0.09
N GLY A 240 24.56 9.34 0.53
CA GLY A 240 25.60 10.26 0.05
C GLY A 240 25.70 11.57 0.83
N TYR A 241 24.92 11.74 1.91
CA TYR A 241 25.05 12.89 2.79
C TYR A 241 26.29 12.76 3.68
N THR A 242 26.93 13.89 3.96
CA THR A 242 27.92 13.99 5.05
C THR A 242 27.21 14.08 6.41
N ASP A 243 27.94 13.88 7.51
CA ASP A 243 27.38 14.03 8.86
C ASP A 243 26.78 15.42 9.12
N GLU A 244 27.33 16.47 8.50
CA GLU A 244 26.78 17.83 8.62
C GLU A 244 25.46 17.97 7.85
N GLU A 245 25.36 17.33 6.69
CA GLU A 245 24.15 17.32 5.85
C GLU A 245 23.05 16.46 6.47
N GLU A 246 23.39 15.30 7.04
CA GLU A 246 22.44 14.43 7.77
C GLU A 246 21.79 15.21 8.93
N ARG A 247 22.55 16.06 9.63
CA ARG A 247 22.02 16.90 10.72
C ARG A 247 21.02 17.96 10.25
N LYS A 248 21.06 18.38 8.98
CA LYS A 248 20.10 19.34 8.40
C LYS A 248 18.77 18.67 8.01
N TRP A 249 18.72 17.34 7.93
CA TRP A 249 17.53 16.61 7.49
C TRP A 249 16.26 16.92 8.29
N PRO A 250 16.27 16.93 9.64
CA PRO A 250 15.04 17.20 10.38
C PRO A 250 14.45 18.59 10.10
N GLU A 251 15.31 19.62 10.05
CA GLU A 251 14.90 20.99 9.75
C GLU A 251 14.39 21.13 8.31
N ALA A 252 15.01 20.43 7.35
CA ALA A 252 14.55 20.41 5.96
C ALA A 252 13.18 19.74 5.82
N VAL A 253 12.92 18.66 6.55
CA VAL A 253 11.59 18.01 6.60
C VAL A 253 10.56 18.96 7.21
N ASP A 254 10.89 19.66 8.29
CA ASP A 254 10.00 20.66 8.91
C ASP A 254 9.67 21.82 7.96
N GLU A 255 10.64 22.33 7.21
CA GLU A 255 10.41 23.39 6.23
C GLU A 255 9.51 22.91 5.08
N ALA A 256 9.76 21.72 4.53
CA ALA A 256 8.94 21.14 3.48
C ALA A 256 7.49 20.93 3.96
N LEU A 257 7.35 20.37 5.17
CA LEU A 257 6.06 20.10 5.81
C LEU A 257 5.26 21.38 6.06
N LYS A 258 5.91 22.47 6.50
CA LYS A 258 5.25 23.75 6.76
C LYS A 258 4.48 24.25 5.54
N LYS A 259 5.09 24.23 4.35
CA LYS A 259 4.47 24.70 3.09
C LYS A 259 3.25 23.84 2.71
N GLU A 260 3.35 22.53 2.90
CA GLU A 260 2.26 21.58 2.64
C GLU A 260 1.09 21.81 3.62
N VAL A 261 1.38 21.96 4.91
CA VAL A 261 0.36 22.22 5.95
C VAL A 261 -0.32 23.57 5.75
N GLU A 262 0.42 24.62 5.39
CA GLU A 262 -0.16 25.93 5.06
C GLU A 262 -1.13 25.86 3.86
N SER A 263 -0.86 24.97 2.91
CA SER A 263 -1.66 24.82 1.67
C SER A 263 -2.88 23.90 1.84
N HIS A 264 -2.75 22.85 2.65
CA HIS A 264 -3.73 21.76 2.70
C HIS A 264 -4.26 21.43 4.10
N GLY A 265 -3.73 22.04 5.16
CA GLY A 265 -4.08 21.74 6.56
C GLY A 265 -3.48 20.43 7.09
N GLY A 266 -2.60 19.79 6.31
CA GLY A 266 -1.96 18.50 6.58
C GLY A 266 -1.24 18.00 5.33
N ILE A 267 -0.77 16.75 5.34
CA ILE A 267 -0.18 16.12 4.14
C ILE A 267 -1.32 15.56 3.28
N LYS A 268 -1.49 16.08 2.07
CA LYS A 268 -2.52 15.62 1.15
C LYS A 268 -2.03 14.42 0.32
N PHE A 269 -2.87 13.41 0.19
CA PHE A 269 -2.67 12.30 -0.73
C PHE A 269 -3.85 12.23 -1.69
N ASP A 270 -3.55 11.86 -2.92
CA ASP A 270 -4.57 11.53 -3.92
C ASP A 270 -4.33 10.08 -4.35
N SER A 271 -5.39 9.32 -4.58
CA SER A 271 -5.29 7.89 -4.89
C SER A 271 -6.22 7.46 -6.00
N TRP A 272 -5.82 6.40 -6.69
CA TRP A 272 -6.68 5.56 -7.51
C TRP A 272 -6.96 4.26 -6.78
N VAL A 273 -8.21 3.80 -6.85
CA VAL A 273 -8.60 2.44 -6.52
C VAL A 273 -9.32 1.87 -7.73
N LEU A 274 -8.64 0.98 -8.45
CA LEU A 274 -9.21 0.25 -9.57
C LEU A 274 -9.97 -0.96 -9.05
N LEU A 275 -11.27 -1.00 -9.35
CA LEU A 275 -12.14 -2.15 -9.19
C LEU A 275 -12.22 -2.85 -10.54
N ALA A 276 -11.60 -4.02 -10.65
CA ALA A 276 -11.54 -4.80 -11.89
C ALA A 276 -12.18 -6.18 -11.67
N GLN A 277 -13.38 -6.37 -12.25
CA GLN A 277 -14.12 -7.63 -12.15
C GLN A 277 -13.71 -8.58 -13.27
N LYS A 278 -13.48 -9.86 -12.92
CA LYS A 278 -13.02 -10.93 -13.82
C LYS A 278 -14.16 -11.59 -14.60
#